data_AF-A0A1M6LYU4-F1
#
_entry.id   AF-A0A1M6LYU4-F1
#
_cell.length_a   1.000
_cell.length_b   1.000
_cell.length_c   1.000
_cell.angle_alpha   90.00
_cell.angle_beta   90.00
_cell.angle_gamma   90.00
#
_symmetry.space_group_name_H-M   'P 1'
#
loop_
_entity.id
_entity.type
_entity.pdbx_description
1 polymer ?
#
loop_
_entity_poly.entity_id
_entity_poly.type
_entity_poly.pdbx_seq_one_letter_code
_entity_poly.pdbx_strand_id
1 'polypeptide(L)'
;MFFALTGTPIVEAATPNYTMSKKSIIVNGQTVEQPYGFVYQQTTYMPLYYVMQALKPLGFVSQWNGHLWTITSSSHFHPSILPPQNHATDSLILNETPLEHFPTLVAIDPDSGAPTTYIPIWYIQQALTAIGIQSKWNGKTWTMTFNVNPAASIPEYAAYQSPTSQPVDYTSFIQAEAAVQSSNVGYVVNTSTNQVVVWPKDDWSLMDDQYFAASFLPGYSFPAPSFAVPGATYVSLNAVQGSTPNDTVFYQIAENGTYIDKWAGNYEDPYRQVDLRTPAPAGLTANKINAFLQSVVPNSGLQGLGQAILQAAQTYGVNATYLLAHAILESNWGTNSLATKKNNLYGYGAYDADPFADGGIFPSKTYTIQFQAWFVRNTYLNPGGPEYYESPTLDGMNQNYATDPTWSLQIGELMRMISQFAGLHLNQYTLYQPGSASPPEPDSNKPVFSFNGASAMLKSATTSSLIPIYNNPDTALTSFDNTPTGNWISGMQVQVLQMEQGFWQGYVTAWYKIQSSNHTGWVMGQNLQFNNIYQLNSKANQSIPVYSNAQANSNLETTLHTGSWVVMPSYNAASQDMLLIDYVNPLTGTPETGYIESQNITVNKVAQNSANA
;
A
#
# COMPACT_ATOMS: atom_id res chain seq x y z
N MET A 1 0.82 60.33 -50.55
CA MET A 1 -0.29 60.58 -51.48
C MET A 1 -1.36 59.58 -51.14
N PHE A 2 -2.53 60.08 -50.71
CA PHE A 2 -3.71 59.32 -50.36
C PHE A 2 -4.12 58.37 -51.48
N PHE A 3 -4.51 57.13 -51.16
CA PHE A 3 -5.55 56.44 -51.90
C PHE A 3 -6.48 55.69 -50.94
N ALA A 4 -7.77 55.96 -51.13
CA ALA A 4 -8.88 55.64 -50.27
C ALA A 4 -9.24 54.15 -50.31
N LEU A 5 -9.53 53.58 -49.15
CA LEU A 5 -10.32 52.35 -49.04
C LEU A 5 -11.79 52.75 -49.22
N THR A 6 -12.36 52.37 -50.36
CA THR A 6 -13.79 52.44 -50.65
C THR A 6 -14.53 51.58 -49.63
N GLY A 7 -15.38 52.22 -48.82
CA GLY A 7 -16.26 51.54 -47.89
C GLY A 7 -17.23 50.61 -48.61
N THR A 8 -17.21 49.34 -48.26
CA THR A 8 -18.33 48.43 -48.45
C THR A 8 -19.51 48.95 -47.62
N PRO A 9 -20.74 49.01 -48.17
CA PRO A 9 -21.90 49.44 -47.41
C PRO A 9 -22.13 48.47 -46.24
N ILE A 10 -22.18 49.02 -45.03
CA ILE A 10 -22.68 48.31 -43.86
C ILE A 10 -24.15 48.05 -44.17
N VAL A 11 -24.51 46.78 -44.38
CA VAL A 11 -25.92 46.38 -44.37
C VAL A 11 -26.39 46.64 -42.93
N GLU A 12 -27.15 47.72 -42.73
CA GLU A 12 -27.94 47.89 -41.51
C GLU A 12 -28.82 46.65 -41.37
N ALA A 13 -28.49 45.79 -40.42
CA ALA A 13 -29.38 44.73 -40.00
C ALA A 13 -30.68 45.40 -39.55
N ALA A 14 -31.79 45.09 -40.22
CA ALA A 14 -33.10 45.60 -39.86
C ALA A 14 -33.33 45.38 -38.35
N THR A 15 -33.59 46.46 -37.60
CA THR A 15 -34.00 46.35 -36.21
C THR A 15 -35.19 45.40 -36.13
N PRO A 16 -35.10 44.32 -35.34
CA PRO A 16 -36.18 43.35 -35.28
C PRO A 16 -37.47 44.05 -34.86
N ASN A 17 -38.51 43.98 -35.70
CA ASN A 17 -39.81 44.58 -35.41
C ASN A 17 -40.55 43.72 -34.39
N TYR A 18 -40.65 44.19 -33.15
CA TYR A 18 -41.42 43.58 -32.08
C TYR A 18 -42.19 44.64 -31.31
N THR A 19 -43.32 44.23 -30.71
CA THR A 19 -44.14 45.11 -29.86
C THR A 19 -43.94 44.72 -28.40
N MET A 20 -43.53 45.69 -27.58
CA MET A 20 -43.40 45.54 -26.13
C MET A 20 -44.79 45.49 -25.47
N SER A 21 -44.96 44.59 -24.51
CA SER A 21 -46.20 44.46 -23.73
C SER A 21 -45.87 44.12 -22.27
N LYS A 22 -46.65 44.66 -21.32
CA LYS A 22 -46.47 44.30 -19.91
C LYS A 22 -46.73 42.82 -19.67
N LYS A 23 -45.78 42.18 -18.98
CA LYS A 23 -45.83 40.83 -18.46
C LYS A 23 -45.94 40.88 -16.93
N SER A 24 -46.14 39.74 -16.29
CA SER A 24 -46.15 39.66 -14.82
C SER A 24 -45.26 38.51 -14.37
N ILE A 25 -44.37 38.79 -13.43
CA ILE A 25 -43.60 37.78 -12.71
C ILE A 25 -44.28 37.56 -11.37
N ILE A 26 -44.71 36.33 -11.12
CA ILE A 26 -45.37 35.90 -9.89
C ILE A 26 -44.46 34.91 -9.19
N VAL A 27 -44.15 35.15 -7.92
CA VAL A 27 -43.36 34.26 -7.07
C VAL A 27 -44.25 33.83 -5.90
N ASN A 28 -44.43 32.52 -5.70
CA ASN A 28 -45.26 31.95 -4.63
C ASN A 28 -46.67 32.57 -4.53
N GLY A 29 -47.28 32.86 -5.69
CA GLY A 29 -48.63 33.43 -5.78
C GLY A 29 -48.72 34.96 -5.62
N GLN A 30 -47.61 35.65 -5.36
CA GLN A 30 -47.55 37.11 -5.30
C GLN A 30 -46.91 37.70 -6.55
N THR A 31 -47.51 38.75 -7.12
CA THR A 31 -46.86 39.48 -8.23
C THR A 31 -45.72 40.31 -7.68
N VAL A 32 -44.49 40.01 -8.12
CA VAL A 32 -43.28 40.70 -7.66
C VAL A 32 -42.80 41.78 -8.64
N GLU A 33 -42.98 41.55 -9.94
CA GLU A 33 -42.53 42.46 -10.99
C GLU A 33 -43.51 42.46 -12.17
N GLN A 34 -43.59 43.57 -12.90
CA GLN A 34 -44.42 43.70 -14.10
C GLN A 34 -43.66 44.29 -15.31
N PRO A 35 -42.60 43.62 -15.78
CA PRO A 35 -41.74 44.16 -16.82
C PRO A 35 -42.42 44.18 -18.19
N TYR A 36 -41.93 45.03 -19.10
CA TYR A 36 -42.22 44.87 -20.52
C TYR A 36 -41.42 43.73 -21.11
N GLY A 37 -42.07 42.86 -21.87
CA GLY A 37 -41.46 41.82 -22.69
C GLY A 37 -42.10 41.76 -24.07
N PHE A 38 -41.46 41.07 -25.00
CA PHE A 38 -41.91 41.00 -26.39
C PHE A 38 -41.75 39.60 -26.96
N VAL A 39 -42.49 39.29 -28.03
CA VAL A 39 -42.37 38.02 -28.75
C VAL A 39 -41.51 38.25 -29.98
N TYR A 40 -40.45 37.46 -30.14
CA TYR A 40 -39.57 37.47 -31.29
C TYR A 40 -39.12 36.04 -31.58
N GLN A 41 -39.09 35.65 -32.86
CA GLN A 41 -38.77 34.27 -33.28
C GLN A 41 -39.51 33.18 -32.48
N GLN A 42 -40.84 33.34 -32.34
CA GLN A 42 -41.75 32.40 -31.66
C GLN A 42 -41.50 32.17 -30.16
N THR A 43 -40.63 32.98 -29.52
CA THR A 43 -40.40 32.92 -28.07
C THR A 43 -40.57 34.29 -27.43
N THR A 44 -40.90 34.31 -26.13
CA THR A 44 -41.00 35.56 -25.38
C THR A 44 -39.65 35.94 -24.80
N TYR A 45 -39.20 37.15 -25.08
CA TYR A 45 -38.02 37.76 -24.50
C TYR A 45 -38.41 38.54 -23.25
N MET A 46 -37.74 38.22 -22.14
CA MET A 46 -37.93 38.84 -20.83
C MET A 46 -36.68 39.62 -20.42
N PRO A 47 -36.81 40.80 -19.79
CA PRO A 47 -35.65 41.58 -19.38
C PRO A 47 -34.98 40.94 -18.17
N LEU A 48 -33.70 40.60 -18.33
CA LEU A 48 -32.91 39.86 -17.35
C LEU A 48 -32.83 40.57 -16.00
N TYR A 49 -32.77 41.91 -16.00
CA TYR A 49 -32.73 42.71 -14.78
C TYR A 49 -33.86 42.35 -13.80
N TYR A 50 -35.10 42.27 -14.27
CA TYR A 50 -36.27 41.99 -13.44
C TYR A 50 -36.32 40.52 -13.00
N VAL A 51 -35.75 39.62 -13.80
CA VAL A 51 -35.56 38.22 -13.38
C VAL A 51 -34.59 38.15 -12.22
N MET A 52 -33.46 38.84 -12.29
CA MET A 52 -32.48 38.87 -11.19
C MET A 52 -33.08 39.50 -9.92
N GLN A 53 -33.91 40.55 -10.04
CA GLN A 53 -34.63 41.11 -8.88
C GLN A 53 -35.63 40.12 -8.28
N ALA A 54 -36.37 39.38 -9.11
CA ALA A 54 -37.31 38.36 -8.62
C ALA A 54 -36.62 37.20 -7.89
N LEU A 55 -35.35 36.92 -8.22
CA LEU A 55 -34.54 35.87 -7.58
C LEU A 55 -33.91 36.30 -6.26
N LYS A 56 -33.65 37.59 -6.05
CA LYS A 56 -32.97 38.11 -4.86
C LYS A 56 -33.69 37.79 -3.54
N PRO A 57 -35.03 37.95 -3.41
CA PRO A 57 -35.76 37.55 -2.20
C PRO A 57 -35.75 36.04 -1.93
N LEU A 58 -35.43 35.23 -2.94
CA LEU A 58 -35.33 33.78 -2.84
C LEU A 58 -33.94 33.31 -2.39
N GLY A 59 -33.04 34.23 -2.06
CA GLY A 59 -31.69 33.91 -1.55
C GLY A 59 -30.65 33.64 -2.63
N PHE A 60 -30.96 33.90 -3.91
CA PHE A 60 -30.00 33.79 -4.99
C PHE A 60 -29.24 35.11 -5.17
N VAL A 61 -27.93 35.00 -5.38
CA VAL A 61 -27.10 36.09 -5.84
C VAL A 61 -26.94 35.95 -7.35
N SER A 62 -27.21 37.01 -8.10
CA SER A 62 -27.16 36.95 -9.56
C SER A 62 -26.49 38.19 -10.15
N GLN A 63 -25.62 38.00 -11.13
CA GLN A 63 -24.88 39.08 -11.79
C GLN A 63 -24.87 38.89 -13.31
N TRP A 64 -24.94 40.00 -14.04
CA TRP A 64 -24.83 40.04 -15.50
C TRP A 64 -23.73 41.02 -15.89
N ASN A 65 -22.78 40.58 -16.71
CA ASN A 65 -21.66 41.43 -17.16
C ASN A 65 -21.77 41.88 -18.63
N GLY A 66 -22.88 41.56 -19.31
CA GLY A 66 -23.07 41.85 -20.74
C GLY A 66 -22.93 40.64 -21.66
N HIS A 67 -22.22 39.60 -21.22
CA HIS A 67 -22.05 38.34 -21.98
C HIS A 67 -22.21 37.08 -21.13
N LEU A 68 -22.07 37.21 -19.81
CA LEU A 68 -22.13 36.12 -18.85
C LEU A 68 -23.15 36.45 -17.77
N TRP A 69 -24.11 35.55 -17.59
CA TRP A 69 -25.04 35.54 -16.48
C TRP A 69 -24.52 34.55 -15.44
N THR A 70 -24.16 35.05 -14.25
CA THR A 70 -23.82 34.20 -13.11
C THR A 70 -24.98 34.15 -12.13
N ILE A 71 -25.30 32.95 -11.68
CA ILE A 71 -26.22 32.72 -10.57
C ILE A 71 -25.46 31.91 -9.53
N THR A 72 -25.46 32.38 -8.29
CA THR A 72 -24.96 31.64 -7.15
C THR A 72 -26.07 31.48 -6.12
N SER A 73 -26.16 30.27 -5.58
CA SER A 73 -27.06 29.90 -4.49
C SER A 73 -26.24 29.37 -3.32
N SER A 74 -26.85 29.15 -2.16
CA SER A 74 -26.25 28.22 -1.20
C SER A 74 -26.06 26.85 -1.86
N SER A 75 -25.04 26.10 -1.44
CA SER A 75 -24.41 24.91 -2.04
C SER A 75 -25.32 23.67 -2.25
N HIS A 76 -26.65 23.81 -2.21
CA HIS A 76 -27.62 22.70 -2.17
C HIS A 76 -28.38 22.46 -3.48
N PHE A 77 -27.84 22.91 -4.61
CA PHE A 77 -28.50 22.74 -5.91
C PHE A 77 -27.53 22.09 -6.89
N HIS A 78 -27.77 20.82 -7.19
CA HIS A 78 -27.06 20.07 -8.23
C HIS A 78 -27.69 20.35 -9.60
N PRO A 79 -26.98 20.98 -10.56
CA PRO A 79 -27.48 21.09 -11.92
C PRO A 79 -27.51 19.71 -12.59
N SER A 80 -28.67 19.29 -13.09
CA SER A 80 -28.77 18.23 -14.08
C SER A 80 -28.11 18.70 -15.38
N ILE A 81 -27.06 18.02 -15.80
CA ILE A 81 -26.29 18.32 -17.02
C ILE A 81 -27.23 18.20 -18.24
N LEU A 82 -27.40 19.28 -19.00
CA LEU A 82 -27.88 19.22 -20.38
C LEU A 82 -26.68 19.36 -21.34
N PRO A 83 -26.64 18.62 -22.46
CA PRO A 83 -25.56 18.75 -23.43
C PRO A 83 -25.60 20.12 -24.14
N PRO A 84 -24.46 20.78 -24.36
CA PRO A 84 -24.42 22.10 -24.98
C PRO A 84 -24.89 22.06 -26.45
N GLN A 85 -25.73 23.02 -26.85
CA GLN A 85 -26.10 23.28 -28.25
C GLN A 85 -25.35 24.54 -28.75
N ASN A 86 -24.51 24.36 -29.77
CA ASN A 86 -23.58 25.36 -30.29
C ASN A 86 -24.23 26.42 -31.21
N HIS A 87 -25.07 27.31 -30.66
CA HIS A 87 -25.69 28.36 -31.49
C HIS A 87 -25.77 29.78 -30.89
N ALA A 88 -25.09 30.09 -29.77
CA ALA A 88 -25.13 31.43 -29.17
C ALA A 88 -23.78 31.90 -28.57
N THR A 89 -23.58 33.22 -28.47
CA THR A 89 -22.31 33.86 -28.06
C THR A 89 -22.24 34.23 -26.57
N ASP A 90 -23.37 34.27 -25.87
CA ASP A 90 -23.45 34.58 -24.44
C ASP A 90 -23.68 33.31 -23.62
N SER A 91 -23.35 33.35 -22.32
CA SER A 91 -23.29 32.16 -21.45
C SER A 91 -23.99 32.33 -20.11
N LEU A 92 -24.44 31.23 -19.52
CA LEU A 92 -24.93 31.12 -18.14
C LEU A 92 -24.01 30.18 -17.36
N ILE A 93 -23.58 30.64 -16.18
CA ILE A 93 -22.88 29.83 -15.18
C ILE A 93 -23.72 29.80 -13.90
N LEU A 94 -23.93 28.60 -13.36
CA LEU A 94 -24.57 28.37 -12.07
C LEU A 94 -23.57 27.69 -11.13
N ASN A 95 -23.28 28.29 -9.97
CA ASN A 95 -22.34 27.73 -8.98
C ASN A 95 -21.06 27.18 -9.65
N GLU A 96 -20.41 28.00 -10.48
CA GLU A 96 -19.18 27.67 -11.24
C GLU A 96 -19.33 26.61 -12.36
N THR A 97 -20.53 26.05 -12.57
CA THR A 97 -20.83 25.12 -13.66
C THR A 97 -21.42 25.86 -14.88
N PRO A 98 -20.79 25.80 -16.07
CA PRO A 98 -21.38 26.31 -17.31
C PRO A 98 -22.62 25.51 -17.69
N LEU A 99 -23.74 26.19 -17.92
CA LEU A 99 -25.05 25.55 -18.07
C LEU A 99 -25.57 25.63 -19.52
N GLU A 100 -25.52 26.81 -20.14
CA GLU A 100 -26.07 26.98 -21.49
C GLU A 100 -25.53 28.23 -22.20
N HIS A 101 -25.63 28.23 -23.54
CA HIS A 101 -25.49 29.40 -24.39
C HIS A 101 -26.87 29.86 -24.89
N PHE A 102 -27.15 31.17 -24.84
CA PHE A 102 -28.45 31.73 -25.24
C PHE A 102 -28.29 33.03 -26.02
N PRO A 103 -29.21 33.35 -26.96
CA PRO A 103 -29.21 34.63 -27.64
C PRO A 103 -29.68 35.73 -26.69
N THR A 104 -29.08 36.92 -26.80
CA THR A 104 -29.53 38.12 -26.10
C THR A 104 -29.96 39.21 -27.09
N LEU A 105 -30.84 40.09 -26.65
CA LEU A 105 -31.17 41.33 -27.34
C LEU A 105 -31.06 42.49 -26.35
N VAL A 106 -30.47 43.60 -26.77
CA VAL A 106 -30.49 44.84 -25.99
C VAL A 106 -31.57 45.75 -26.54
N ALA A 107 -32.49 46.19 -25.69
CA ALA A 107 -33.54 47.13 -26.04
C ALA A 107 -33.80 48.10 -24.88
N ILE A 108 -34.38 49.27 -25.19
CA ILE A 108 -34.78 50.23 -24.15
C ILE A 108 -35.98 49.66 -23.40
N ASP A 109 -35.82 49.50 -22.09
CA ASP A 109 -36.93 49.17 -21.20
C ASP A 109 -37.87 50.39 -21.08
N PRO A 110 -39.16 50.26 -21.44
CA PRO A 110 -40.10 51.37 -21.40
C PRO A 110 -40.35 51.97 -20.01
N ASP A 111 -40.17 51.19 -18.93
CA ASP A 111 -40.42 51.69 -17.57
C ASP A 111 -39.23 52.55 -17.06
N SER A 112 -37.99 52.14 -17.30
CA SER A 112 -36.79 52.88 -16.87
C SER A 112 -36.25 53.87 -17.90
N GLY A 113 -36.58 53.72 -19.19
CA GLY A 113 -35.99 54.48 -20.29
C GLY A 113 -34.51 54.12 -20.57
N ALA A 114 -33.99 53.08 -19.92
CA ALA A 114 -32.60 52.64 -20.05
C ALA A 114 -32.49 51.36 -20.90
N PRO A 115 -31.34 51.13 -21.59
CA PRO A 115 -31.10 49.86 -22.25
C PRO A 115 -31.00 48.72 -21.23
N THR A 116 -31.69 47.61 -21.49
CA THR A 116 -31.58 46.37 -20.71
C THR A 116 -31.42 45.17 -21.63
N THR A 117 -30.86 44.09 -21.09
CA THR A 117 -30.69 42.82 -21.80
C THR A 117 -31.94 41.96 -21.67
N TYR A 118 -32.41 41.45 -22.80
CA TYR A 118 -33.55 40.54 -22.90
C TYR A 118 -33.10 39.14 -23.30
N ILE A 119 -33.62 38.14 -22.60
CA ILE A 119 -33.32 36.71 -22.80
C ILE A 119 -34.62 35.96 -23.11
N PRO A 120 -34.63 34.98 -24.03
CA PRO A 120 -35.80 34.13 -24.25
C PRO A 120 -36.17 33.35 -22.99
N ILE A 121 -37.45 33.39 -22.62
CA ILE A 121 -37.97 32.79 -21.40
C ILE A 121 -37.66 31.31 -21.26
N TRP A 122 -37.54 30.58 -22.37
CA TRP A 122 -37.19 29.15 -22.38
C TRP A 122 -35.86 28.89 -21.66
N TYR A 123 -34.80 29.64 -21.98
CA TYR A 123 -33.48 29.49 -21.33
C TYR A 123 -33.54 29.86 -19.86
N ILE A 124 -34.33 30.88 -19.54
CA ILE A 124 -34.53 31.29 -18.15
C ILE A 124 -35.25 30.17 -17.38
N GLN A 125 -36.25 29.51 -17.96
CA GLN A 125 -36.93 28.37 -17.34
C GLN A 125 -35.99 27.17 -17.15
N GLN A 126 -35.04 26.91 -18.06
CA GLN A 126 -34.01 25.88 -17.86
C GLN A 126 -33.12 26.24 -16.67
N ALA A 127 -32.64 27.49 -16.61
CA ALA A 127 -31.82 27.99 -15.50
C ALA A 127 -32.55 27.85 -14.15
N LEU A 128 -33.84 28.21 -14.09
CA LEU A 128 -34.65 28.08 -12.89
C LEU A 128 -34.91 26.62 -12.51
N THR A 129 -35.12 25.75 -13.49
CA THR A 129 -35.29 24.31 -13.26
C THR A 129 -34.02 23.70 -12.67
N ALA A 130 -32.84 24.11 -13.14
CA ALA A 130 -31.54 23.66 -12.63
C ALA A 130 -31.29 24.04 -11.16
N ILE A 131 -31.96 25.07 -10.65
CA ILE A 131 -31.94 25.48 -9.23
C ILE A 131 -33.21 25.09 -8.48
N GLY A 132 -33.96 24.10 -8.97
CA GLY A 132 -35.13 23.55 -8.27
C GLY A 132 -36.35 24.47 -8.18
N ILE A 133 -36.36 25.59 -8.92
CA ILE A 133 -37.52 26.48 -9.00
C ILE A 133 -38.44 25.99 -10.11
N GLN A 134 -39.64 25.54 -9.73
CA GLN A 134 -40.67 25.21 -10.72
C GLN A 134 -41.18 26.49 -11.36
N SER A 135 -41.09 26.59 -12.68
CA SER A 135 -41.54 27.78 -13.40
C SER A 135 -42.50 27.43 -14.53
N LYS A 136 -43.61 28.17 -14.63
CA LYS A 136 -44.64 28.02 -15.66
C LYS A 136 -44.87 29.34 -16.38
N TRP A 137 -44.73 29.32 -17.70
CA TRP A 137 -45.03 30.45 -18.57
C TRP A 137 -46.33 30.19 -19.35
N ASN A 138 -47.23 31.17 -19.40
CA ASN A 138 -48.50 31.07 -20.14
C ASN A 138 -48.68 32.10 -21.27
N GLY A 139 -47.61 32.81 -21.65
CA GLY A 139 -47.65 33.87 -22.68
C GLY A 139 -47.84 35.30 -22.15
N LYS A 140 -48.30 35.46 -20.91
CA LYS A 140 -48.51 36.76 -20.25
C LYS A 140 -47.94 36.83 -18.83
N THR A 141 -48.07 35.74 -18.09
CA THR A 141 -47.70 35.60 -16.70
C THR A 141 -46.69 34.48 -16.56
N TRP A 142 -45.60 34.78 -15.87
CA TRP A 142 -44.59 33.82 -15.49
C TRP A 142 -44.71 33.54 -14.00
N THR A 143 -45.10 32.31 -13.66
CA THR A 143 -45.27 31.88 -12.28
C THR A 143 -44.09 31.02 -11.87
N MET A 144 -43.41 31.42 -10.80
CA MET A 144 -42.38 30.68 -10.10
C MET A 144 -42.95 30.18 -8.79
N THR A 145 -42.84 28.88 -8.55
CA THR A 145 -43.19 28.25 -7.29
C THR A 145 -41.93 27.69 -6.66
N PHE A 146 -41.66 28.14 -5.45
CA PHE A 146 -40.57 27.67 -4.62
C PHE A 146 -41.15 26.78 -3.52
N ASN A 147 -40.90 25.47 -3.62
CA ASN A 147 -41.26 24.53 -2.57
C ASN A 147 -40.23 24.60 -1.45
N VAL A 148 -40.39 25.52 -0.50
CA VAL A 148 -39.84 25.30 0.84
C VAL A 148 -40.85 24.51 1.62
N ASN A 149 -40.51 23.27 1.97
CA ASN A 149 -41.07 22.66 3.17
C ASN A 149 -40.31 23.30 4.35
N PRO A 150 -40.93 24.15 5.20
CA PRO A 150 -40.25 24.77 6.34
C PRO A 150 -39.82 23.75 7.40
N ALA A 151 -40.27 22.50 7.29
CA ALA A 151 -39.91 21.38 8.15
C ALA A 151 -38.93 20.38 7.51
N ALA A 152 -38.52 20.57 6.24
CA ALA A 152 -37.39 19.84 5.70
C ALA A 152 -36.13 20.64 6.06
N SER A 153 -35.45 20.20 7.12
CA SER A 153 -34.14 20.72 7.50
C SER A 153 -33.21 20.74 6.28
N ILE A 154 -32.53 21.87 6.06
CA ILE A 154 -31.50 22.01 5.02
C ILE A 154 -30.39 21.00 5.36
N PRO A 155 -29.92 20.17 4.41
CA PRO A 155 -28.78 19.30 4.66
C PRO A 155 -27.57 20.13 5.09
N GLU A 156 -27.15 19.99 6.35
CA GLU A 156 -25.99 20.70 6.89
C GLU A 156 -24.68 19.92 6.60
N TYR A 157 -24.82 18.64 6.26
CA TYR A 157 -23.72 17.70 6.09
C TYR A 157 -23.89 16.88 4.82
N ALA A 158 -22.84 16.76 4.02
CA ALA A 158 -22.74 15.82 2.90
C ALA A 158 -21.75 14.71 3.27
N ALA A 159 -22.19 13.46 3.23
CA ALA A 159 -21.40 12.29 3.58
C ALA A 159 -20.97 11.53 2.32
N TYR A 160 -19.67 11.29 2.18
CA TYR A 160 -19.07 10.60 1.05
C TYR A 160 -18.53 9.25 1.53
N GLN A 161 -18.96 8.14 0.92
CA GLN A 161 -18.38 6.81 1.19
C GLN A 161 -16.97 6.69 0.60
N SER A 162 -16.74 7.37 -0.52
CA SER A 162 -15.46 7.53 -1.18
C SER A 162 -15.50 8.79 -2.07
N PRO A 163 -14.35 9.32 -2.54
CA PRO A 163 -14.29 10.44 -3.48
C PRO A 163 -15.07 10.21 -4.78
N THR A 164 -15.25 8.96 -5.17
CA THR A 164 -15.92 8.59 -6.43
C THR A 164 -17.40 8.23 -6.23
N SER A 165 -17.87 8.24 -4.97
CA SER A 165 -19.26 7.92 -4.63
C SER A 165 -20.13 9.16 -4.69
N GLN A 166 -21.41 8.99 -5.06
CA GLN A 166 -22.39 10.07 -4.93
C GLN A 166 -22.61 10.36 -3.44
N PRO A 167 -22.51 11.63 -2.99
CA PRO A 167 -22.72 11.98 -1.59
C PRO A 167 -24.17 11.76 -1.17
N VAL A 168 -24.35 11.48 0.12
CA VAL A 168 -25.67 11.44 0.77
C VAL A 168 -25.78 12.61 1.74
N ASP A 169 -26.85 13.35 1.60
CA ASP A 169 -27.14 14.57 2.36
C ASP A 169 -27.83 14.26 3.70
N TYR A 170 -27.36 14.92 4.76
CA TYR A 170 -27.84 14.76 6.13
C TYR A 170 -28.03 16.10 6.82
N THR A 171 -28.99 16.14 7.73
CA THR A 171 -29.33 17.32 8.53
C THR A 171 -28.85 17.21 9.97
N SER A 172 -28.19 16.08 10.28
CA SER A 172 -27.63 15.75 11.57
C SER A 172 -26.21 15.26 11.39
N PHE A 173 -25.26 15.89 12.09
CA PHE A 173 -23.86 15.48 12.11
C PHE A 173 -23.71 14.00 12.49
N ILE A 174 -24.44 13.53 13.51
CA ILE A 174 -24.37 12.15 14.00
C ILE A 174 -24.78 11.15 12.91
N GLN A 175 -25.79 11.49 12.10
CA GLN A 175 -26.24 10.62 11.01
C GLN A 175 -25.23 10.62 9.85
N ALA A 176 -24.66 11.78 9.51
CA ALA A 176 -23.64 11.90 8.49
C ALA A 176 -22.36 11.15 8.88
N GLU A 177 -21.91 11.30 10.13
CA GLU A 177 -20.77 10.58 10.68
C GLU A 177 -21.02 9.08 10.67
N ALA A 178 -22.17 8.63 11.18
CA ALA A 178 -22.55 7.22 11.17
C ALA A 178 -22.60 6.63 9.75
N ALA A 179 -22.96 7.43 8.75
CA ALA A 179 -22.99 6.97 7.37
C ALA A 179 -21.59 6.57 6.88
N VAL A 180 -20.54 7.31 7.23
CA VAL A 180 -19.17 7.05 6.75
C VAL A 180 -18.36 6.12 7.64
N GLN A 181 -18.86 5.74 8.82
CA GLN A 181 -18.10 4.96 9.82
C GLN A 181 -17.54 3.62 9.31
N SER A 182 -18.20 2.98 8.36
CA SER A 182 -17.72 1.71 7.77
C SER A 182 -16.68 1.89 6.67
N SER A 183 -16.49 3.11 6.18
CA SER A 183 -15.49 3.42 5.15
C SER A 183 -14.24 4.02 5.78
N ASN A 184 -13.08 3.55 5.36
CA ASN A 184 -11.82 4.13 5.79
C ASN A 184 -11.47 5.41 5.02
N VAL A 185 -11.96 5.54 3.78
CA VAL A 185 -11.73 6.71 2.90
C VAL A 185 -12.91 7.68 2.89
N GLY A 186 -13.95 7.40 3.67
CA GLY A 186 -15.16 8.21 3.75
C GLY A 186 -14.96 9.46 4.60
N TYR A 187 -15.67 10.53 4.26
CA TYR A 187 -15.55 11.83 4.92
C TYR A 187 -16.88 12.57 4.90
N VAL A 188 -17.01 13.55 5.80
CA VAL A 188 -18.21 14.41 5.89
C VAL A 188 -17.81 15.87 5.72
N VAL A 189 -18.55 16.58 4.87
CA VAL A 189 -18.38 18.01 4.61
C VAL A 189 -19.54 18.76 5.24
N ASN A 190 -19.25 19.81 6.03
CA ASN A 190 -20.26 20.80 6.38
C ASN A 190 -20.49 21.70 5.16
N THR A 191 -21.66 21.59 4.59
CA THR A 191 -22.05 22.22 3.32
C THR A 191 -22.14 23.74 3.41
N SER A 192 -22.39 24.27 4.61
CA SER A 192 -22.53 25.71 4.85
C SER A 192 -21.19 26.42 4.99
N THR A 193 -20.17 25.74 5.51
CA THR A 193 -18.82 26.28 5.73
C THR A 193 -17.79 25.80 4.71
N ASN A 194 -18.16 24.81 3.88
CA ASN A 194 -17.26 24.10 2.97
C ASN A 194 -16.03 23.50 3.69
N GLN A 195 -16.22 23.01 4.92
CA GLN A 195 -15.17 22.40 5.73
C GLN A 195 -15.40 20.90 5.88
N VAL A 196 -14.31 20.14 5.83
CA VAL A 196 -14.36 18.73 6.22
C VAL A 196 -14.48 18.65 7.74
N VAL A 197 -15.52 17.99 8.23
CA VAL A 197 -15.86 17.86 9.66
C VAL A 197 -15.75 16.44 10.19
N VAL A 198 -15.71 15.44 9.31
CA VAL A 198 -15.26 14.08 9.62
C VAL A 198 -14.21 13.72 8.58
N TRP A 199 -12.99 13.45 9.05
CA TRP A 199 -11.86 13.12 8.19
C TRP A 199 -11.84 11.62 7.85
N PRO A 200 -11.30 11.24 6.68
CA PRO A 200 -10.98 9.85 6.39
C PRO A 200 -10.09 9.26 7.49
N LYS A 201 -10.25 7.96 7.75
CA LYS A 201 -9.36 7.21 8.66
C LYS A 201 -8.03 6.90 7.98
N ASP A 202 -8.11 6.53 6.70
CA ASP A 202 -6.97 6.22 5.84
C ASP A 202 -6.72 7.42 4.92
N ASP A 203 -5.93 8.37 5.40
CA ASP A 203 -5.56 9.58 4.71
C ASP A 203 -4.06 9.68 4.48
N TRP A 204 -3.69 10.58 3.57
CA TRP A 204 -2.31 10.89 3.24
C TRP A 204 -2.05 12.38 3.30
N SER A 205 -0.85 12.75 3.71
CA SER A 205 -0.42 14.14 3.80
C SER A 205 1.06 14.32 3.48
N LEU A 206 1.42 15.52 3.02
CA LEU A 206 2.81 15.92 2.83
C LEU A 206 3.43 16.31 4.19
N MET A 207 4.57 15.73 4.52
CA MET A 207 5.39 15.99 5.70
C MET A 207 6.76 16.56 5.28
N ASP A 208 7.18 17.61 5.97
CA ASP A 208 8.48 18.29 5.80
C ASP A 208 8.84 18.63 4.34
N ASP A 209 7.82 18.93 3.52
CA ASP A 209 7.92 19.23 2.08
C ASP A 209 8.63 18.16 1.23
N GLN A 210 8.81 16.96 1.76
CA GLN A 210 9.63 15.91 1.12
C GLN A 210 8.98 14.53 1.15
N TYR A 211 8.16 14.25 2.15
CA TYR A 211 7.64 12.92 2.40
C TYR A 211 6.12 12.87 2.34
N PHE A 212 5.58 11.82 1.74
CA PHE A 212 4.17 11.52 1.77
C PHE A 212 3.92 10.48 2.86
N ALA A 213 3.10 10.79 3.84
CA ALA A 213 2.82 9.90 4.96
C ALA A 213 1.38 9.42 4.88
N ALA A 214 1.18 8.15 5.25
CA ALA A 214 -0.14 7.53 5.38
C ALA A 214 -0.51 7.43 6.87
N SER A 215 -1.71 7.88 7.24
CA SER A 215 -2.20 7.86 8.63
C SER A 215 -2.26 6.44 9.21
N PHE A 216 -2.54 5.45 8.37
CA PHE A 216 -2.68 4.03 8.72
C PHE A 216 -1.34 3.27 8.76
N LEU A 217 -0.23 3.91 8.42
CA LEU A 217 1.13 3.34 8.50
C LEU A 217 2.08 4.27 9.28
N PRO A 218 1.86 4.45 10.59
CA PRO A 218 2.68 5.35 11.40
C PRO A 218 4.15 4.89 11.42
N GLY A 219 5.07 5.82 11.17
CA GLY A 219 6.51 5.57 11.13
C GLY A 219 7.08 5.26 9.74
N TYR A 220 6.22 5.11 8.72
CA TYR A 220 6.62 4.99 7.32
C TYR A 220 6.32 6.29 6.57
N SER A 221 7.21 6.69 5.67
CA SER A 221 7.04 7.92 4.88
C SER A 221 7.68 7.77 3.50
N PHE A 222 6.95 8.06 2.45
CA PHE A 222 7.33 7.76 1.07
C PHE A 222 7.83 9.04 0.36
N PRO A 223 8.52 8.94 -0.78
CA PRO A 223 8.79 10.13 -1.59
C PRO A 223 7.49 10.88 -1.93
N ALA A 224 7.49 12.19 -1.78
CA ALA A 224 6.34 13.00 -2.15
C ALA A 224 6.05 12.91 -3.67
N PRO A 225 4.82 12.55 -4.08
CA PRO A 225 4.42 12.69 -5.48
C PRO A 225 4.36 14.16 -5.88
N SER A 226 4.54 14.46 -7.17
CA SER A 226 4.58 15.84 -7.67
C SER A 226 3.29 16.65 -7.45
N PHE A 227 2.16 15.99 -7.20
CA PHE A 227 0.88 16.64 -6.90
C PHE A 227 0.68 16.93 -5.40
N ALA A 228 1.56 16.42 -4.52
CA ALA A 228 1.44 16.62 -3.08
C ALA A 228 1.81 18.06 -2.72
N VAL A 229 0.92 18.75 -2.00
CA VAL A 229 1.15 20.12 -1.52
C VAL A 229 0.97 20.22 0.00
N PRO A 230 1.66 21.17 0.67
CA PRO A 230 1.55 21.33 2.12
C PRO A 230 0.13 21.68 2.56
N GLY A 231 -0.33 21.10 3.67
CA GLY A 231 -1.67 21.35 4.22
C GLY A 231 -2.82 20.66 3.47
N ALA A 232 -2.53 19.91 2.40
CA ALA A 232 -3.52 19.10 1.71
C ALA A 232 -3.68 17.70 2.33
N THR A 233 -4.91 17.21 2.33
CA THR A 233 -5.27 15.85 2.73
C THR A 233 -5.74 15.07 1.52
N TYR A 234 -5.18 13.89 1.32
CA TYR A 234 -5.48 13.01 0.21
C TYR A 234 -6.03 11.69 0.71
N VAL A 235 -6.79 11.02 -0.15
CA VAL A 235 -7.12 9.60 0.03
C VAL A 235 -6.70 8.82 -1.19
N SER A 236 -6.27 7.59 -0.96
CA SER A 236 -5.90 6.62 -1.99
C SER A 236 -7.06 5.69 -2.28
N LEU A 237 -7.30 5.41 -3.56
CA LEU A 237 -8.15 4.31 -4.03
C LEU A 237 -7.29 3.35 -4.86
N ASN A 238 -7.58 2.05 -4.76
CA ASN A 238 -6.97 1.05 -5.64
C ASN A 238 -7.36 1.35 -7.10
N ALA A 239 -6.41 1.26 -8.04
CA ALA A 239 -6.73 1.42 -9.45
C ALA A 239 -7.75 0.39 -9.95
N VAL A 240 -8.61 0.83 -10.88
CA VAL A 240 -9.69 0.04 -11.46
C VAL A 240 -9.10 -1.11 -12.30
N GLN A 241 -9.74 -2.29 -12.22
CA GLN A 241 -9.51 -3.53 -12.97
C GLN A 241 -8.61 -3.41 -14.23
N GLY A 242 -7.41 -4.00 -14.18
CA GLY A 242 -6.50 -4.16 -15.33
C GLY A 242 -5.12 -3.48 -15.21
N SER A 243 -4.90 -2.66 -14.19
CA SER A 243 -3.58 -2.19 -13.75
C SER A 243 -2.95 -3.18 -12.76
N THR A 244 -1.64 -3.06 -12.50
CA THR A 244 -1.04 -3.72 -11.32
C THR A 244 -1.88 -3.35 -10.10
N PRO A 245 -2.05 -4.24 -9.10
CA PRO A 245 -2.95 -4.01 -7.94
C PRO A 245 -2.63 -2.78 -7.07
N ASN A 246 -1.68 -1.94 -7.50
CA ASN A 246 -0.85 -1.09 -6.67
C ASN A 246 -0.53 0.28 -7.32
N ASP A 247 -0.90 0.50 -8.59
CA ASP A 247 -1.07 1.87 -9.09
C ASP A 247 -2.21 2.50 -8.29
N THR A 248 -1.88 3.53 -7.51
CA THR A 248 -2.81 4.08 -6.52
C THR A 248 -3.32 5.42 -7.03
N VAL A 249 -4.64 5.56 -7.11
CA VAL A 249 -5.28 6.80 -7.55
C VAL A 249 -5.51 7.67 -6.31
N PHE A 250 -5.00 8.89 -6.35
CA PHE A 250 -5.14 9.85 -5.26
C PHE A 250 -6.17 10.92 -5.58
N TYR A 251 -7.02 11.21 -4.59
CA TYR A 251 -7.94 12.34 -4.58
C TYR A 251 -7.53 13.29 -3.47
N GLN A 252 -7.39 14.58 -3.78
CA GLN A 252 -7.23 15.61 -2.77
C GLN A 252 -8.61 15.98 -2.24
N ILE A 253 -8.86 15.65 -0.98
CA ILE A 253 -10.15 15.90 -0.32
C ILE A 253 -10.23 17.33 0.19
N ALA A 254 -9.12 17.83 0.74
CA ALA A 254 -9.08 19.14 1.36
C ALA A 254 -7.72 19.82 1.27
N GLU A 255 -7.72 21.12 1.54
CA GLU A 255 -6.53 21.92 1.79
C GLU A 255 -6.82 22.87 2.96
N ASN A 256 -6.01 22.78 4.01
CA ASN A 256 -6.18 23.55 5.25
C ASN A 256 -7.61 23.45 5.82
N GLY A 257 -8.22 22.26 5.77
CA GLY A 257 -9.59 21.99 6.24
C GLY A 257 -10.70 22.27 5.23
N THR A 258 -10.42 23.05 4.18
CA THR A 258 -11.41 23.41 3.16
C THR A 258 -11.56 22.31 2.14
N TYR A 259 -12.81 21.91 1.88
CA TYR A 259 -13.15 20.84 0.94
C TYR A 259 -12.85 21.23 -0.52
N ILE A 260 -12.24 20.32 -1.29
CA ILE A 260 -11.78 20.52 -2.68
C ILE A 260 -12.21 19.38 -3.63
N ASP A 261 -12.19 18.11 -3.16
CA ASP A 261 -12.53 16.88 -3.90
C ASP A 261 -12.16 16.87 -5.38
N LYS A 262 -10.85 16.76 -5.62
CA LYS A 262 -10.31 16.67 -6.98
C LYS A 262 -9.45 15.43 -7.12
N TRP A 263 -9.49 14.83 -8.30
CA TRP A 263 -8.47 13.88 -8.72
C TRP A 263 -7.10 14.58 -8.70
N ALA A 264 -6.14 14.01 -7.98
CA ALA A 264 -4.81 14.58 -7.80
C ALA A 264 -3.79 13.97 -8.76
N GLY A 265 -3.86 12.65 -8.95
CA GLY A 265 -2.90 11.91 -9.76
C GLY A 265 -2.85 10.44 -9.41
N ASN A 266 -2.01 9.72 -10.13
CA ASN A 266 -1.63 8.36 -9.79
C ASN A 266 -0.22 8.38 -9.18
N TYR A 267 0.03 7.54 -8.18
CA TYR A 267 1.36 7.38 -7.61
C TYR A 267 1.59 5.94 -7.17
N GLU A 268 2.79 5.45 -7.47
CA GLU A 268 3.29 4.16 -7.03
C GLU A 268 4.76 4.36 -6.61
N ASP A 269 5.12 3.84 -5.44
CA ASP A 269 6.52 3.85 -5.00
C ASP A 269 7.36 2.98 -5.95
N PRO A 270 8.33 3.55 -6.68
CA PRO A 270 9.11 2.78 -7.64
C PRO A 270 9.92 1.62 -7.04
N TYR A 271 10.21 1.64 -5.73
CA TYR A 271 10.88 0.50 -5.08
C TYR A 271 10.02 -0.77 -5.13
N ARG A 272 8.69 -0.63 -5.23
CA ARG A 272 7.75 -1.75 -5.40
C ARG A 272 7.88 -2.45 -6.74
N GLN A 273 8.36 -1.72 -7.75
CA GLN A 273 8.54 -2.17 -9.13
C GLN A 273 9.98 -2.63 -9.45
N VAL A 274 10.87 -2.67 -8.44
CA VAL A 274 12.21 -3.26 -8.60
C VAL A 274 12.09 -4.72 -9.00
N ASP A 275 12.83 -5.14 -10.03
CA ASP A 275 12.95 -6.55 -10.40
C ASP A 275 13.79 -7.27 -9.33
N LEU A 276 13.11 -7.98 -8.44
CA LEU A 276 13.72 -8.65 -7.29
C LEU A 276 14.63 -9.82 -7.68
N ARG A 277 14.67 -10.20 -8.96
CA ARG A 277 15.60 -11.20 -9.51
C ARG A 277 16.98 -10.63 -9.80
N THR A 278 17.10 -9.30 -9.80
CA THR A 278 18.35 -8.61 -10.14
C THR A 278 19.15 -8.27 -8.88
N PRO A 279 20.50 -8.25 -8.96
CA PRO A 279 21.32 -7.86 -7.83
C PRO A 279 20.99 -6.45 -7.33
N ALA A 280 21.14 -6.22 -6.03
CA ALA A 280 21.16 -4.86 -5.49
C ALA A 280 22.34 -4.05 -6.08
N PRO A 281 22.28 -2.71 -6.08
CA PRO A 281 23.40 -1.89 -6.54
C PRO A 281 24.70 -2.25 -5.83
N ALA A 282 25.81 -2.30 -6.58
CA ALA A 282 27.13 -2.72 -6.07
C ALA A 282 27.66 -1.89 -4.89
N GLY A 283 27.11 -0.68 -4.67
CA GLY A 283 27.44 0.14 -3.52
C GLY A 283 26.82 -0.31 -2.20
N LEU A 284 25.93 -1.31 -2.19
CA LEU A 284 25.43 -1.96 -0.97
C LEU A 284 26.47 -2.98 -0.48
N THR A 285 27.06 -2.73 0.70
CA THR A 285 28.09 -3.59 1.29
C THR A 285 27.68 -4.08 2.67
N ALA A 286 28.29 -5.17 3.15
CA ALA A 286 28.01 -5.72 4.48
C ALA A 286 28.20 -4.67 5.59
N ASN A 287 29.24 -3.82 5.46
CA ASN A 287 29.49 -2.73 6.41
C ASN A 287 28.37 -1.69 6.42
N LYS A 288 27.83 -1.31 5.25
CA LYS A 288 26.69 -0.38 5.17
C LYS A 288 25.41 -0.98 5.72
N ILE A 289 25.16 -2.27 5.46
CA ILE A 289 24.02 -3.00 6.04
C ILE A 289 24.13 -3.00 7.58
N ASN A 290 25.27 -3.38 8.12
CA ASN A 290 25.49 -3.43 9.56
C ASN A 290 25.41 -2.03 10.20
N ALA A 291 25.96 -1.01 9.54
CA ALA A 291 25.87 0.37 10.01
C ALA A 291 24.43 0.91 9.99
N PHE A 292 23.64 0.57 8.98
CA PHE A 292 22.22 0.92 8.92
C PHE A 292 21.46 0.30 10.09
N LEU A 293 21.57 -1.01 10.28
CA LEU A 293 20.93 -1.72 11.38
C LEU A 293 21.32 -1.13 12.74
N GLN A 294 22.60 -0.77 12.92
CA GLN A 294 23.10 -0.13 14.14
C GLN A 294 22.56 1.29 14.36
N SER A 295 22.30 2.03 13.29
CA SER A 295 21.77 3.40 13.38
C SER A 295 20.30 3.45 13.79
N VAL A 296 19.51 2.43 13.45
CA VAL A 296 18.07 2.40 13.74
C VAL A 296 17.76 1.62 15.01
N VAL A 297 18.28 0.39 15.14
CA VAL A 297 18.04 -0.47 16.31
C VAL A 297 19.38 -0.99 16.83
N PRO A 298 19.98 -0.31 17.82
CA PRO A 298 21.20 -0.76 18.47
C PRO A 298 21.06 -2.18 19.02
N ASN A 299 22.06 -3.03 18.79
CA ASN A 299 22.05 -4.45 19.14
C ASN A 299 20.91 -5.26 18.49
N SER A 300 20.35 -4.81 17.35
CA SER A 300 19.39 -5.58 16.56
C SER A 300 19.90 -7.02 16.32
N GLY A 301 18.99 -7.99 16.39
CA GLY A 301 19.30 -9.41 16.12
C GLY A 301 19.70 -9.71 14.67
N LEU A 302 19.73 -8.70 13.79
CA LEU A 302 20.22 -8.76 12.41
C LEU A 302 21.65 -8.22 12.26
N GLN A 303 22.18 -7.52 13.27
CA GLN A 303 23.52 -6.94 13.18
C GLN A 303 24.60 -8.03 13.01
N GLY A 304 25.51 -7.80 12.07
CA GLY A 304 26.55 -8.77 11.72
C GLY A 304 26.14 -9.74 10.61
N LEU A 305 24.86 -9.77 10.19
CA LEU A 305 24.38 -10.63 9.10
C LEU A 305 24.51 -10.01 7.71
N GLY A 306 25.06 -8.80 7.57
CA GLY A 306 25.19 -8.14 6.27
C GLY A 306 25.89 -8.98 5.19
N GLN A 307 26.92 -9.75 5.56
CA GLN A 307 27.60 -10.64 4.61
C GLN A 307 26.72 -11.86 4.23
N ALA A 308 25.98 -12.42 5.19
CA ALA A 308 25.06 -13.53 4.95
C ALA A 308 23.93 -13.13 3.98
N ILE A 309 23.38 -11.92 4.13
CA ILE A 309 22.38 -11.35 3.23
C ILE A 309 22.94 -11.24 1.81
N LEU A 310 24.11 -10.61 1.64
CA LEU A 310 24.72 -10.44 0.32
C LEU A 310 25.04 -11.78 -0.35
N GLN A 311 25.55 -12.75 0.42
CA GLN A 311 25.87 -14.06 -0.09
C GLN A 311 24.62 -14.84 -0.53
N ALA A 312 23.58 -14.90 0.31
CA ALA A 312 22.35 -15.58 -0.07
C ALA A 312 21.68 -14.92 -1.29
N ALA A 313 21.68 -13.59 -1.34
CA ALA A 313 21.22 -12.82 -2.49
C ALA A 313 21.98 -13.19 -3.78
N GLN A 314 23.30 -13.32 -3.69
CA GLN A 314 24.14 -13.72 -4.81
C GLN A 314 23.89 -15.19 -5.21
N THR A 315 23.86 -16.11 -4.25
CA THR A 315 23.68 -17.55 -4.48
C THR A 315 22.36 -17.86 -5.17
N TYR A 316 21.27 -17.24 -4.72
CA TYR A 316 19.91 -17.54 -5.20
C TYR A 316 19.36 -16.51 -6.17
N GLY A 317 20.10 -15.45 -6.48
CA GLY A 317 19.69 -14.44 -7.45
C GLY A 317 18.48 -13.66 -6.97
N VAL A 318 18.55 -13.10 -5.77
CA VAL A 318 17.51 -12.21 -5.24
C VAL A 318 18.10 -10.87 -4.87
N ASN A 319 17.31 -9.80 -4.93
CA ASN A 319 17.80 -8.47 -4.60
C ASN A 319 18.14 -8.39 -3.10
N ALA A 320 19.39 -8.08 -2.76
CA ALA A 320 19.86 -8.06 -1.38
C ALA A 320 19.22 -6.94 -0.53
N THR A 321 18.77 -5.84 -1.14
CA THR A 321 18.07 -4.76 -0.43
C THR A 321 16.70 -5.26 0.02
N TYR A 322 15.99 -5.95 -0.88
CA TYR A 322 14.73 -6.61 -0.57
C TYR A 322 14.90 -7.68 0.51
N LEU A 323 15.89 -8.58 0.37
CA LEU A 323 16.10 -9.66 1.32
C LEU A 323 16.34 -9.13 2.75
N LEU A 324 17.07 -8.02 2.89
CA LEU A 324 17.24 -7.33 4.16
C LEU A 324 15.95 -6.66 4.66
N ALA A 325 15.26 -5.91 3.80
CA ALA A 325 14.00 -5.24 4.15
C ALA A 325 12.95 -6.25 4.64
N HIS A 326 12.86 -7.39 3.97
CA HIS A 326 12.00 -8.50 4.33
C HIS A 326 12.37 -9.09 5.69
N ALA A 327 13.65 -9.34 5.94
CA ALA A 327 14.10 -9.78 7.26
C ALA A 327 13.74 -8.76 8.35
N ILE A 328 13.93 -7.45 8.08
CA ILE A 328 13.61 -6.39 9.04
C ILE A 328 12.13 -6.39 9.42
N LEU A 329 11.24 -6.41 8.42
CA LEU A 329 9.80 -6.33 8.65
C LEU A 329 9.32 -7.55 9.47
N GLU A 330 9.60 -8.75 8.99
CA GLU A 330 9.06 -10.01 9.53
C GLU A 330 9.63 -10.37 10.91
N SER A 331 10.84 -9.90 11.22
CA SER A 331 11.49 -10.16 12.51
C SER A 331 11.35 -9.02 13.51
N ASN A 332 10.69 -7.92 13.13
CA ASN A 332 10.73 -6.65 13.85
C ASN A 332 12.19 -6.26 14.19
N TRP A 333 13.00 -5.99 13.16
CA TRP A 333 14.42 -5.66 13.30
C TRP A 333 15.25 -6.74 14.04
N GLY A 334 14.84 -8.00 13.95
CA GLY A 334 15.49 -9.15 14.59
C GLY A 334 15.17 -9.31 16.07
N THR A 335 14.19 -8.59 16.62
CA THR A 335 13.92 -8.58 18.07
C THR A 335 12.73 -9.45 18.49
N ASN A 336 11.91 -9.93 17.57
CA ASN A 336 10.76 -10.77 17.93
C ASN A 336 11.19 -12.16 18.46
N SER A 337 10.25 -12.88 19.07
CA SER A 337 10.51 -14.18 19.69
C SER A 337 10.92 -15.27 18.68
N LEU A 338 10.34 -15.26 17.48
CA LEU A 338 10.69 -16.19 16.40
C LEU A 338 12.16 -16.01 15.97
N ALA A 339 12.59 -14.77 15.75
CA ALA A 339 13.95 -14.44 15.36
C ALA A 339 14.97 -14.76 16.46
N THR A 340 14.64 -14.46 17.72
CA THR A 340 15.56 -14.62 18.85
C THR A 340 15.65 -16.06 19.34
N LYS A 341 14.54 -16.81 19.36
CA LYS A 341 14.49 -18.18 19.91
C LYS A 341 14.56 -19.27 18.84
N LYS A 342 14.00 -19.04 17.65
CA LYS A 342 13.92 -20.03 16.57
C LYS A 342 14.83 -19.72 15.38
N ASN A 343 15.60 -18.61 15.42
CA ASN A 343 16.34 -18.06 14.28
C ASN A 343 15.46 -17.81 13.04
N ASN A 344 14.15 -17.71 13.20
CA ASN A 344 13.21 -17.53 12.10
C ASN A 344 13.01 -16.03 11.86
N LEU A 345 13.73 -15.51 10.85
CA LEU A 345 13.77 -14.09 10.52
C LEU A 345 12.65 -13.62 9.60
N TYR A 346 11.91 -14.54 8.98
CA TYR A 346 10.93 -14.25 7.92
C TYR A 346 9.53 -14.79 8.23
N GLY A 347 9.27 -15.15 9.49
CA GLY A 347 7.96 -15.68 9.90
C GLY A 347 7.58 -17.00 9.22
N TYR A 348 8.53 -17.76 8.67
CA TYR A 348 8.21 -18.95 7.87
C TYR A 348 7.47 -20.00 8.71
N GLY A 349 6.25 -20.37 8.30
CA GLY A 349 5.38 -21.31 9.01
C GLY A 349 4.66 -20.74 10.24
N ALA A 350 4.70 -19.42 10.46
CA ALA A 350 4.03 -18.78 11.58
C ALA A 350 2.57 -18.46 11.22
N TYR A 351 1.64 -19.40 11.44
CA TYR A 351 0.22 -19.23 11.14
C TYR A 351 -0.53 -18.47 12.24
N ASP A 352 -1.61 -17.76 11.90
CA ASP A 352 -2.34 -16.83 12.78
C ASP A 352 -2.79 -17.42 14.13
N ALA A 353 -3.09 -18.73 14.19
CA ALA A 353 -3.63 -19.37 15.39
C ALA A 353 -2.60 -19.50 16.52
N ASP A 354 -1.36 -19.91 16.20
CA ASP A 354 -0.23 -19.90 17.14
C ASP A 354 1.10 -19.67 16.39
N PRO A 355 1.39 -18.40 16.02
CA PRO A 355 2.52 -18.07 15.16
C PRO A 355 3.87 -18.54 15.73
N PHE A 356 4.01 -18.51 17.06
CA PHE A 356 5.24 -18.93 17.70
C PHE A 356 5.36 -20.45 17.77
N ALA A 357 4.30 -21.19 18.09
CA ALA A 357 4.37 -22.65 18.09
C ALA A 357 4.64 -23.17 16.68
N ASP A 358 3.85 -22.73 15.70
CA ASP A 358 3.88 -23.25 14.34
C ASP A 358 5.12 -22.84 13.55
N GLY A 359 5.68 -21.66 13.85
CA GLY A 359 6.83 -21.11 13.14
C GLY A 359 8.02 -22.06 13.09
N GLY A 360 8.61 -22.21 11.91
CA GLY A 360 9.77 -23.06 11.69
C GLY A 360 10.96 -22.70 12.60
N ILE A 361 11.74 -23.70 12.99
CA ILE A 361 12.97 -23.55 13.77
C ILE A 361 14.20 -23.81 12.90
N PHE A 362 15.16 -22.89 12.93
CA PHE A 362 16.34 -22.92 12.07
C PHE A 362 17.63 -23.03 12.91
N PRO A 363 18.64 -23.81 12.45
CA PRO A 363 19.91 -23.95 13.16
C PRO A 363 20.73 -22.65 13.28
N SER A 364 20.55 -21.70 12.36
CA SER A 364 21.21 -20.40 12.42
C SER A 364 20.44 -19.36 11.61
N LYS A 365 20.63 -18.08 11.93
CA LYS A 365 20.06 -16.98 11.14
C LYS A 365 20.60 -16.93 9.71
N THR A 366 21.88 -17.27 9.52
CA THR A 366 22.50 -17.40 8.19
C THR A 366 21.79 -18.46 7.34
N TYR A 367 21.49 -19.62 7.92
CA TYR A 367 20.74 -20.66 7.22
C TYR A 367 19.32 -20.20 6.86
N THR A 368 18.62 -19.51 7.76
CA THR A 368 17.29 -18.95 7.47
C THR A 368 17.33 -17.94 6.32
N ILE A 369 18.36 -17.10 6.25
CA ILE A 369 18.57 -16.14 5.16
C ILE A 369 18.76 -16.85 3.82
N GLN A 370 19.59 -17.89 3.79
CA GLN A 370 19.79 -18.73 2.59
C GLN A 370 18.48 -19.42 2.18
N PHE A 371 17.78 -20.03 3.13
CA PHE A 371 16.51 -20.70 2.90
C PHE A 371 15.46 -19.74 2.32
N GLN A 372 15.31 -18.55 2.91
CA GLN A 372 14.34 -17.59 2.42
C GLN A 372 14.69 -17.11 1.00
N ALA A 373 15.96 -16.80 0.74
CA ALA A 373 16.40 -16.37 -0.59
C ALA A 373 16.11 -17.42 -1.66
N TRP A 374 16.38 -18.70 -1.37
CA TRP A 374 16.00 -19.82 -2.22
C TRP A 374 14.48 -19.92 -2.40
N PHE A 375 13.72 -19.89 -1.30
CA PHE A 375 12.28 -20.06 -1.29
C PHE A 375 11.58 -18.99 -2.11
N VAL A 376 11.88 -17.70 -1.87
CA VAL A 376 11.24 -16.61 -2.62
C VAL A 376 11.60 -16.65 -4.09
N ARG A 377 12.85 -16.99 -4.44
CA ARG A 377 13.27 -17.13 -5.83
C ARG A 377 12.45 -18.20 -6.56
N ASN A 378 12.35 -19.38 -5.95
CA ASN A 378 11.75 -20.57 -6.58
C ASN A 378 10.21 -20.54 -6.58
N THR A 379 9.61 -19.90 -5.58
CA THR A 379 8.15 -19.92 -5.39
C THR A 379 7.45 -18.68 -5.93
N TYR A 380 8.08 -17.50 -5.87
CA TYR A 380 7.40 -16.22 -6.15
C TYR A 380 7.98 -15.43 -7.33
N LEU A 381 9.29 -15.55 -7.61
CA LEU A 381 9.97 -14.65 -8.56
C LEU A 381 10.18 -15.25 -9.95
N ASN A 382 10.27 -16.57 -10.06
CA ASN A 382 10.50 -17.24 -11.33
C ASN A 382 9.18 -17.53 -12.05
N PRO A 383 9.00 -17.15 -13.34
CA PRO A 383 7.79 -17.47 -14.13
C PRO A 383 7.51 -18.97 -14.30
N GLY A 384 8.53 -19.81 -14.11
CA GLY A 384 8.42 -21.28 -14.09
C GLY A 384 8.31 -21.88 -12.68
N GLY A 385 8.30 -21.05 -11.64
CA GLY A 385 8.00 -21.43 -10.26
C GLY A 385 6.49 -21.71 -10.14
N PRO A 386 6.07 -22.93 -9.77
CA PRO A 386 4.72 -23.39 -10.07
C PRO A 386 3.59 -22.88 -9.14
N GLU A 387 3.90 -22.28 -7.99
CA GLU A 387 2.88 -22.07 -6.94
C GLU A 387 2.28 -20.66 -6.89
N TYR A 388 3.08 -19.59 -6.86
CA TYR A 388 2.59 -18.24 -6.51
C TYR A 388 3.16 -17.09 -7.37
N TYR A 389 3.74 -17.39 -8.52
CA TYR A 389 4.29 -16.36 -9.41
C TYR A 389 3.20 -15.48 -10.03
N GLU A 390 3.32 -14.15 -9.84
CA GLU A 390 2.52 -13.15 -10.54
C GLU A 390 3.41 -12.19 -11.36
N SER A 391 4.43 -11.62 -10.70
CA SER A 391 5.51 -10.87 -11.31
C SER A 391 6.72 -10.84 -10.34
N PRO A 392 7.95 -10.58 -10.80
CA PRO A 392 9.14 -10.64 -9.95
C PRO A 392 9.33 -9.36 -9.10
N THR A 393 8.25 -8.70 -8.74
CA THR A 393 8.21 -7.41 -8.03
C THR A 393 7.60 -7.60 -6.64
N LEU A 394 7.73 -6.61 -5.75
CA LEU A 394 7.06 -6.68 -4.43
C LEU A 394 5.55 -6.80 -4.59
N ASP A 395 5.01 -6.15 -5.60
CA ASP A 395 3.59 -6.11 -5.89
C ASP A 395 3.04 -7.42 -6.44
N GLY A 396 3.85 -8.11 -7.25
CA GLY A 396 3.58 -9.49 -7.66
C GLY A 396 3.62 -10.45 -6.48
N MET A 397 4.64 -10.33 -5.63
CA MET A 397 4.75 -11.17 -4.43
C MET A 397 3.56 -10.98 -3.48
N ASN A 398 3.11 -9.74 -3.26
CA ASN A 398 2.07 -9.44 -2.27
C ASN A 398 0.70 -10.04 -2.60
N GLN A 399 0.46 -10.47 -3.84
CA GLN A 399 -0.80 -11.14 -4.17
C GLN A 399 -0.99 -12.46 -3.42
N ASN A 400 0.12 -13.13 -3.10
CA ASN A 400 0.11 -14.47 -2.54
C ASN A 400 0.96 -14.61 -1.26
N TYR A 401 1.89 -13.70 -1.00
CA TYR A 401 2.83 -13.80 0.13
C TYR A 401 2.20 -13.39 1.47
N ALA A 402 1.41 -12.30 1.48
CA ALA A 402 0.83 -11.74 2.69
C ALA A 402 -0.64 -11.37 2.48
N THR A 403 -1.44 -11.51 3.53
CA THR A 403 -2.83 -11.02 3.55
C THR A 403 -2.91 -9.51 3.76
N ASP A 404 -1.82 -8.89 4.26
CA ASP A 404 -1.70 -7.44 4.44
C ASP A 404 -1.49 -6.74 3.08
N PRO A 405 -2.46 -5.95 2.59
CA PRO A 405 -2.33 -5.25 1.32
C PRO A 405 -1.21 -4.21 1.32
N THR A 406 -0.72 -3.79 2.50
CA THR A 406 0.34 -2.80 2.67
C THR A 406 1.75 -3.40 2.77
N TRP A 407 1.90 -4.74 2.78
CA TRP A 407 3.21 -5.40 2.93
C TRP A 407 4.23 -4.92 1.89
N SER A 408 3.85 -4.89 0.61
CA SER A 408 4.74 -4.41 -0.47
C SER A 408 5.18 -2.96 -0.29
N LEU A 409 4.29 -2.11 0.23
CA LEU A 409 4.56 -0.70 0.50
C LEU A 409 5.56 -0.55 1.67
N GLN A 410 5.38 -1.31 2.75
CA GLN A 410 6.30 -1.31 3.90
C GLN A 410 7.69 -1.83 3.52
N ILE A 411 7.76 -2.91 2.72
CA ILE A 411 9.04 -3.44 2.22
C ILE A 411 9.72 -2.45 1.27
N GLY A 412 8.98 -1.83 0.35
CA GLY A 412 9.50 -0.80 -0.57
C GLY A 412 10.13 0.37 0.18
N GLU A 413 9.47 0.83 1.25
CA GLU A 413 9.98 1.89 2.11
C GLU A 413 11.24 1.48 2.88
N LEU A 414 11.28 0.27 3.45
CA LEU A 414 12.51 -0.25 4.06
C LEU A 414 13.65 -0.34 3.03
N MET A 415 13.36 -0.77 1.79
CA MET A 415 14.35 -0.76 0.72
C MET A 415 14.86 0.65 0.44
N ARG A 416 13.99 1.66 0.42
CA ARG A 416 14.37 3.07 0.27
C ARG A 416 15.25 3.54 1.42
N MET A 417 14.88 3.27 2.68
CA MET A 417 15.67 3.64 3.87
C MET A 417 17.08 3.04 3.82
N ILE A 418 17.18 1.74 3.51
CA ILE A 418 18.46 1.04 3.33
C ILE A 418 19.28 1.72 2.23
N SER A 419 18.65 1.99 1.09
CA SER A 419 19.30 2.60 -0.08
C SER A 419 19.85 3.99 0.24
N GLN A 420 19.03 4.85 0.84
CA GLN A 420 19.42 6.21 1.19
C GLN A 420 20.56 6.23 2.22
N PHE A 421 20.48 5.40 3.26
CA PHE A 421 21.57 5.26 4.22
C PHE A 421 22.87 4.81 3.53
N ALA A 422 22.75 3.88 2.57
CA ALA A 422 23.87 3.41 1.78
C ALA A 422 24.37 4.42 0.73
N GLY A 423 23.74 5.58 0.57
CA GLY A 423 24.06 6.57 -0.47
C GLY A 423 23.74 6.05 -1.88
N LEU A 424 22.71 5.21 -2.00
CA LEU A 424 22.23 4.63 -3.25
C LEU A 424 20.95 5.34 -3.69
N HIS A 425 20.74 5.35 -5.00
CA HIS A 425 19.59 5.98 -5.64
C HIS A 425 18.81 4.97 -6.49
N LEU A 426 17.51 5.23 -6.65
CA LEU A 426 16.58 4.36 -7.38
C LEU A 426 17.06 4.04 -8.80
N ASN A 427 17.69 4.99 -9.50
CA ASN A 427 18.18 4.80 -10.87
C ASN A 427 19.33 3.76 -11.00
N GLN A 428 19.85 3.26 -9.87
CA GLN A 428 20.82 2.17 -9.84
C GLN A 428 20.16 0.79 -9.72
N TYR A 429 18.86 0.74 -9.43
CA TYR A 429 18.06 -0.48 -9.42
C TYR A 429 17.51 -0.77 -10.82
N THR A 430 17.33 -2.06 -11.13
CA THR A 430 16.61 -2.47 -12.34
C THR A 430 15.13 -2.55 -12.02
N LEU A 431 14.32 -1.77 -12.73
CA LEU A 431 12.86 -1.87 -12.65
C LEU A 431 12.36 -2.96 -13.60
N TYR A 432 11.37 -3.73 -13.16
CA TYR A 432 10.78 -4.78 -13.98
C TYR A 432 10.04 -4.19 -15.17
N GLN A 433 10.13 -4.87 -16.31
CA GLN A 433 9.37 -4.55 -17.52
C GLN A 433 8.63 -5.82 -17.96
N PRO A 434 7.29 -5.80 -18.14
CA PRO A 434 6.54 -6.95 -18.62
C PRO A 434 7.12 -7.52 -19.92
N GLY A 435 7.33 -8.84 -19.96
CA GLY A 435 7.94 -9.54 -21.11
C GLY A 435 9.48 -9.48 -21.13
N SER A 436 10.13 -8.85 -20.17
CA SER A 436 11.58 -8.95 -19.99
C SER A 436 12.01 -10.39 -19.73
N ALA A 437 13.13 -10.81 -20.34
CA ALA A 437 13.69 -12.13 -20.13
C ALA A 437 14.10 -12.31 -18.65
N SER A 438 13.85 -13.49 -18.09
CA SER A 438 14.32 -13.79 -16.74
C SER A 438 15.85 -13.80 -16.71
N PRO A 439 16.48 -13.14 -15.72
CA PRO A 439 17.90 -13.34 -15.46
C PRO A 439 18.20 -14.84 -15.25
N PRO A 440 19.37 -15.34 -15.69
CA PRO A 440 19.79 -16.72 -15.42
C PRO A 440 19.69 -17.02 -13.93
N GLU A 441 19.16 -18.20 -13.59
CA GLU A 441 19.09 -18.64 -12.20
C GLU A 441 20.47 -19.13 -11.74
N PRO A 442 21.04 -18.55 -10.66
CA PRO A 442 22.41 -18.90 -10.23
C PRO A 442 22.50 -20.25 -9.50
N ASP A 443 21.54 -20.61 -8.65
CA ASP A 443 21.43 -21.93 -8.01
C ASP A 443 19.97 -22.23 -7.64
N SER A 444 19.46 -23.39 -8.05
CA SER A 444 18.10 -23.87 -7.74
C SER A 444 18.07 -24.88 -6.59
N ASN A 445 19.23 -25.30 -6.09
CA ASN A 445 19.31 -26.31 -5.03
C ASN A 445 18.89 -25.72 -3.69
N LYS A 446 17.98 -26.41 -3.02
CA LYS A 446 17.56 -26.05 -1.66
C LYS A 446 18.75 -26.07 -0.70
N PRO A 447 18.92 -25.05 0.16
CA PRO A 447 19.99 -25.05 1.14
C PRO A 447 19.82 -26.16 2.18
N VAL A 448 20.91 -26.85 2.48
CA VAL A 448 20.97 -27.95 3.45
C VAL A 448 21.89 -27.57 4.59
N PHE A 449 21.46 -27.75 5.84
CA PHE A 449 22.32 -27.58 7.01
C PHE A 449 23.00 -28.91 7.35
N SER A 450 24.28 -29.05 7.01
CA SER A 450 25.04 -30.29 7.25
C SER A 450 25.71 -30.28 8.61
N PHE A 451 25.71 -31.42 9.31
CA PHE A 451 26.39 -31.60 10.58
C PHE A 451 27.64 -32.48 10.42
N ASN A 452 28.67 -32.19 11.22
CA ASN A 452 29.80 -33.09 11.42
C ASN A 452 29.79 -33.62 12.86
N GLY A 453 29.80 -34.93 13.04
CA GLY A 453 29.84 -35.57 14.36
C GLY A 453 28.57 -35.43 15.22
N ALA A 454 27.46 -34.92 14.69
CA ALA A 454 26.20 -34.82 15.44
C ALA A 454 25.58 -36.20 15.67
N SER A 455 25.09 -36.43 16.89
CA SER A 455 24.39 -37.65 17.25
C SER A 455 23.11 -37.36 18.02
N ALA A 456 22.18 -38.29 17.93
CA ALA A 456 20.91 -38.24 18.63
C ALA A 456 20.46 -39.64 19.05
N MET A 457 19.57 -39.66 20.03
CA MET A 457 18.76 -40.83 20.32
C MET A 457 17.38 -40.65 19.68
N LEU A 458 16.92 -41.68 18.97
CA LEU A 458 15.54 -41.76 18.54
C LEU A 458 14.62 -41.82 19.77
N LYS A 459 13.57 -41.01 19.82
CA LYS A 459 12.62 -41.01 20.92
C LYS A 459 11.22 -40.81 20.38
N SER A 460 10.35 -41.79 20.60
CA SER A 460 8.96 -41.68 20.17
C SER A 460 8.22 -40.60 20.97
N ALA A 461 7.46 -39.77 20.27
CA ALA A 461 6.51 -38.83 20.88
C ALA A 461 5.22 -39.53 21.36
N THR A 462 5.04 -40.82 21.04
CA THR A 462 3.85 -41.61 21.37
C THR A 462 4.20 -42.79 22.25
N THR A 463 3.20 -43.57 22.69
CA THR A 463 3.40 -44.84 23.39
C THR A 463 3.99 -45.95 22.49
N SER A 464 4.01 -45.74 21.17
CA SER A 464 4.67 -46.67 20.23
C SER A 464 6.19 -46.64 20.42
N SER A 465 6.83 -47.80 20.42
CA SER A 465 8.29 -47.92 20.37
C SER A 465 8.84 -47.80 18.94
N LEU A 466 7.98 -47.79 17.93
CA LEU A 466 8.35 -47.69 16.51
C LEU A 466 8.25 -46.25 16.02
N ILE A 467 9.30 -45.80 15.33
CA ILE A 467 9.42 -44.47 14.75
C ILE A 467 9.51 -44.61 13.23
N PRO A 468 8.57 -43.99 12.48
CA PRO A 468 8.59 -44.00 11.02
C PRO A 468 9.85 -43.34 10.45
N ILE A 469 10.44 -43.99 9.45
CA ILE A 469 11.59 -43.48 8.68
C ILE A 469 11.17 -43.30 7.23
N TYR A 470 11.60 -42.20 6.63
CA TYR A 470 11.19 -41.74 5.31
C TYR A 470 12.39 -41.70 4.35
N ASN A 471 12.13 -41.76 3.03
CA ASN A 471 13.20 -41.66 2.04
C ASN A 471 13.67 -40.22 1.82
N ASN A 472 12.76 -39.24 1.96
CA ASN A 472 13.00 -37.82 1.77
C ASN A 472 12.15 -37.01 2.77
N PRO A 473 12.53 -35.76 3.08
CA PRO A 473 11.62 -34.84 3.74
C PRO A 473 10.46 -34.50 2.80
N ASP A 474 9.29 -34.24 3.36
CA ASP A 474 8.20 -33.72 2.53
C ASP A 474 8.49 -32.27 2.16
N THR A 475 8.54 -31.98 0.86
CA THR A 475 8.92 -30.67 0.32
C THR A 475 7.74 -29.93 -0.32
N ALA A 476 6.58 -30.57 -0.46
CA ALA A 476 5.43 -29.99 -1.16
C ALA A 476 4.42 -29.41 -0.16
N LEU A 477 3.90 -28.21 -0.46
CA LEU A 477 2.80 -27.59 0.28
C LEU A 477 1.47 -28.35 0.07
N THR A 478 1.29 -29.01 -1.08
CA THR A 478 -0.01 -29.56 -1.51
C THR A 478 -0.02 -31.05 -1.84
N SER A 479 1.14 -31.70 -2.03
CA SER A 479 1.23 -33.12 -2.42
C SER A 479 2.20 -33.92 -1.54
N PHE A 480 1.67 -34.45 -0.44
CA PHE A 480 2.48 -35.12 0.57
C PHE A 480 2.70 -36.61 0.27
N ASP A 481 3.94 -37.06 0.07
CA ASP A 481 4.29 -38.50 0.10
C ASP A 481 4.77 -38.86 1.51
N ASN A 482 3.79 -39.04 2.40
CA ASN A 482 4.01 -39.39 3.80
C ASN A 482 4.20 -40.90 4.02
N THR A 483 4.61 -41.66 3.01
CA THR A 483 4.75 -43.12 3.14
C THR A 483 6.10 -43.47 3.81
N PRO A 484 6.11 -44.06 5.02
CA PRO A 484 7.36 -44.50 5.63
C PRO A 484 7.94 -45.67 4.85
N THR A 485 9.26 -45.68 4.68
CA THR A 485 9.99 -46.80 4.04
C THR A 485 10.42 -47.86 5.03
N GLY A 486 10.29 -47.58 6.32
CA GLY A 486 10.46 -48.52 7.40
C GLY A 486 10.20 -47.88 8.75
N ASN A 487 10.43 -48.66 9.81
CA ASN A 487 10.36 -48.18 11.19
C ASN A 487 11.66 -48.50 11.90
N TRP A 488 12.19 -47.55 12.66
CA TRP A 488 13.30 -47.75 13.59
C TRP A 488 12.78 -47.70 15.03
N ILE A 489 13.62 -48.09 15.99
CA ILE A 489 13.19 -48.32 17.38
C ILE A 489 13.59 -47.13 18.26
N SER A 490 12.65 -46.68 19.10
CA SER A 490 12.90 -45.70 20.16
C SER A 490 14.02 -46.17 21.10
N GLY A 491 14.93 -45.27 21.47
CA GLY A 491 16.15 -45.56 22.22
C GLY A 491 17.38 -45.84 21.34
N MET A 492 17.21 -46.07 20.04
CA MET A 492 18.32 -46.28 19.12
C MET A 492 19.18 -45.02 18.99
N GLN A 493 20.50 -45.19 19.06
CA GLN A 493 21.48 -44.13 18.79
C GLN A 493 21.71 -44.01 17.28
N VAL A 494 21.70 -42.78 16.78
CA VAL A 494 21.86 -42.46 15.36
C VAL A 494 22.82 -41.29 15.18
N GLN A 495 23.52 -41.26 14.06
CA GLN A 495 24.20 -40.06 13.57
C GLN A 495 23.17 -39.14 12.92
N VAL A 496 23.32 -37.84 13.09
CA VAL A 496 22.53 -36.81 12.41
C VAL A 496 23.43 -36.17 11.37
N LEU A 497 23.06 -36.31 10.10
CA LEU A 497 23.90 -35.87 8.99
C LEU A 497 23.51 -34.47 8.51
N GLN A 498 22.21 -34.22 8.38
CA GLN A 498 21.68 -33.02 7.74
C GLN A 498 20.33 -32.62 8.34
N MET A 499 19.99 -31.34 8.23
CA MET A 499 18.67 -30.79 8.51
C MET A 499 18.14 -29.98 7.32
N GLU A 500 16.84 -30.12 7.08
CA GLU A 500 16.09 -29.34 6.11
C GLU A 500 14.72 -28.94 6.67
N GLN A 501 14.18 -27.80 6.23
CA GLN A 501 12.77 -27.48 6.43
C GLN A 501 11.91 -28.26 5.45
N GLY A 502 10.83 -28.86 5.92
CA GLY A 502 9.81 -29.50 5.08
C GLY A 502 8.44 -29.28 5.69
N PHE A 503 7.49 -30.13 5.30
CA PHE A 503 6.12 -30.08 5.81
C PHE A 503 5.72 -31.39 6.49
N TRP A 504 4.72 -31.32 7.36
CA TRP A 504 4.01 -32.47 7.90
C TRP A 504 2.58 -32.03 8.23
N GLN A 505 1.58 -32.65 7.59
CA GLN A 505 0.17 -32.32 7.77
C GLN A 505 -0.15 -30.83 7.58
N GLY A 506 0.51 -30.17 6.63
CA GLY A 506 0.33 -28.75 6.34
C GLY A 506 1.13 -27.79 7.23
N TYR A 507 1.88 -28.28 8.22
CA TYR A 507 2.72 -27.45 9.08
C TYR A 507 4.20 -27.57 8.72
N VAL A 508 4.92 -26.45 8.82
CA VAL A 508 6.38 -26.43 8.68
C VAL A 508 7.02 -27.30 9.75
N THR A 509 7.88 -28.22 9.33
CA THR A 509 8.53 -29.19 10.20
C THR A 509 10.01 -29.33 9.84
N ALA A 510 10.88 -29.35 10.86
CA ALA A 510 12.29 -29.65 10.68
C ALA A 510 12.49 -31.17 10.49
N TRP A 511 13.07 -31.54 9.35
CA TRP A 511 13.41 -32.91 9.00
C TRP A 511 14.91 -33.14 9.12
N TYR A 512 15.30 -34.32 9.58
CA TYR A 512 16.69 -34.68 9.81
C TYR A 512 17.03 -35.98 9.10
N LYS A 513 18.12 -35.94 8.33
CA LYS A 513 18.71 -37.13 7.74
C LYS A 513 19.56 -37.83 8.80
N ILE A 514 19.22 -39.06 9.10
CA ILE A 514 19.86 -39.87 10.12
C ILE A 514 20.50 -41.13 9.54
N GLN A 515 21.50 -41.65 10.25
CA GLN A 515 22.20 -42.87 9.88
C GLN A 515 22.38 -43.81 11.08
N SER A 516 22.16 -45.11 10.84
CA SER A 516 22.54 -46.19 11.73
C SER A 516 23.15 -47.33 10.94
N SER A 517 24.39 -47.70 11.28
CA SER A 517 25.17 -48.68 10.50
C SER A 517 25.23 -48.28 9.00
N ASN A 518 24.77 -49.14 8.10
CA ASN A 518 24.76 -48.91 6.65
C ASN A 518 23.43 -48.35 6.10
N HIS A 519 22.48 -47.96 6.97
CA HIS A 519 21.18 -47.47 6.54
C HIS A 519 21.02 -45.99 6.88
N THR A 520 20.46 -45.24 5.92
CA THR A 520 20.08 -43.84 6.07
C THR A 520 18.60 -43.65 5.85
N GLY A 521 18.02 -42.64 6.49
CA GLY A 521 16.66 -42.21 6.21
C GLY A 521 16.37 -40.86 6.86
N TRP A 522 15.16 -40.37 6.68
CA TRP A 522 14.70 -39.10 7.22
C TRP A 522 13.73 -39.32 8.36
N VAL A 523 13.78 -38.42 9.34
CA VAL A 523 12.87 -38.42 10.48
C VAL A 523 12.55 -36.98 10.87
N MET A 524 11.33 -36.74 11.36
CA MET A 524 10.94 -35.45 11.93
C MET A 524 11.69 -35.17 13.23
N GLY A 525 12.04 -33.91 13.47
CA GLY A 525 12.80 -33.47 14.64
C GLY A 525 12.17 -33.81 15.99
N GLN A 526 10.84 -33.92 16.06
CA GLN A 526 10.14 -34.34 17.27
C GLN A 526 10.52 -35.73 17.77
N ASN A 527 11.03 -36.59 16.87
CA ASN A 527 11.43 -37.95 17.20
C ASN A 527 12.92 -38.07 17.54
N LEU A 528 13.62 -36.94 17.74
CA LEU A 528 15.06 -36.90 18.01
C LEU A 528 15.38 -36.22 19.32
N GLN A 529 16.12 -36.90 20.18
CA GLN A 529 16.80 -36.29 21.33
C GLN A 529 18.26 -36.07 20.98
N PHE A 530 18.67 -34.83 20.71
CA PHE A 530 20.06 -34.55 20.40
C PHE A 530 20.98 -34.84 21.60
N ASN A 531 22.11 -35.48 21.33
CA ASN A 531 23.10 -35.80 22.35
C ASN A 531 24.06 -34.63 22.56
N ASN A 532 24.55 -34.07 21.46
CA ASN A 532 25.70 -33.17 21.44
C ASN A 532 25.51 -31.93 20.54
N ILE A 533 24.27 -31.56 20.20
CA ILE A 533 23.96 -30.31 19.50
C ILE A 533 23.58 -29.23 20.52
N TYR A 534 24.22 -28.07 20.42
CA TYR A 534 24.06 -26.95 21.34
C TYR A 534 23.83 -25.66 20.57
N GLN A 535 22.98 -24.79 21.12
CA GLN A 535 22.81 -23.42 20.69
C GLN A 535 23.74 -22.51 21.49
N LEU A 536 24.50 -21.68 20.78
CA LEU A 536 25.39 -20.68 21.38
C LEU A 536 24.71 -19.33 21.42
N ASN A 537 24.74 -18.66 22.57
CA ASN A 537 24.27 -17.28 22.68
C ASN A 537 25.36 -16.39 23.29
N SER A 538 25.76 -15.34 22.58
CA SER A 538 26.74 -14.36 23.06
C SER A 538 26.17 -13.51 24.20
N LYS A 539 27.02 -13.18 25.18
CA LYS A 539 26.67 -12.36 26.36
C LYS A 539 26.81 -10.86 26.13
N ALA A 540 27.58 -10.44 25.12
CA ALA A 540 27.98 -9.04 24.95
C ALA A 540 27.46 -8.41 23.66
N ASN A 541 27.48 -9.15 22.55
CA ASN A 541 27.08 -8.65 21.23
C ASN A 541 26.39 -9.77 20.43
N GLN A 542 26.04 -9.53 19.17
CA GLN A 542 25.41 -10.55 18.32
C GLN A 542 26.40 -11.59 17.74
N SER A 543 27.68 -11.51 18.10
CA SER A 543 28.78 -12.20 17.42
C SER A 543 29.52 -13.17 18.34
N ILE A 544 29.99 -14.29 17.78
CA ILE A 544 30.74 -15.33 18.47
C ILE A 544 31.98 -15.64 17.62
N PRO A 545 33.15 -15.09 17.98
CA PRO A 545 34.41 -15.40 17.31
C PRO A 545 34.73 -16.89 17.35
N VAL A 546 35.17 -17.44 16.22
CA VAL A 546 35.66 -18.83 16.12
C VAL A 546 37.12 -18.81 15.70
N TYR A 547 37.93 -19.55 16.45
CA TYR A 547 39.37 -19.59 16.33
C TYR A 547 39.87 -20.94 15.82
N SER A 548 41.01 -20.94 15.12
CA SER A 548 41.59 -22.14 14.52
C SER A 548 42.14 -23.16 15.52
N ASN A 549 42.54 -22.71 16.71
CA ASN A 549 43.07 -23.55 17.79
C ASN A 549 42.78 -22.98 19.18
N ALA A 550 43.09 -23.75 20.23
CA ALA A 550 42.82 -23.39 21.62
C ALA A 550 43.87 -22.46 22.28
N GLN A 551 44.87 -21.98 21.54
CA GLN A 551 45.96 -21.18 22.09
C GLN A 551 45.64 -19.67 22.09
N ALA A 552 46.26 -18.92 23.00
CA ALA A 552 46.06 -17.48 23.16
C ALA A 552 46.45 -16.63 21.93
N ASN A 553 47.21 -17.18 20.97
CA ASN A 553 47.62 -16.55 19.71
C ASN A 553 46.89 -17.12 18.49
N SER A 554 45.75 -17.78 18.68
CA SER A 554 44.99 -18.39 17.58
C SER A 554 44.46 -17.35 16.61
N ASN A 555 44.44 -17.71 15.32
CA ASN A 555 43.82 -16.89 14.27
C ASN A 555 42.30 -17.00 14.35
N LEU A 556 41.61 -15.91 14.05
CA LEU A 556 40.16 -15.86 13.82
C LEU A 556 39.86 -16.50 12.45
N GLU A 557 39.05 -17.56 12.44
CA GLU A 557 38.60 -18.25 11.22
C GLU A 557 37.31 -17.60 10.69
N THR A 558 36.34 -17.42 11.58
CA THR A 558 35.05 -16.83 11.23
C THR A 558 34.35 -16.26 12.45
N THR A 559 33.14 -15.75 12.27
CA THR A 559 32.27 -15.27 13.34
C THR A 559 30.88 -15.88 13.16
N LEU A 560 30.43 -16.63 14.17
CA LEU A 560 29.06 -17.12 14.23
C LEU A 560 28.13 -16.04 14.80
N HIS A 561 26.86 -16.11 14.45
CA HIS A 561 25.84 -15.24 15.03
C HIS A 561 25.25 -15.86 16.30
N THR A 562 24.85 -15.04 17.27
CA THR A 562 24.09 -15.52 18.45
C THR A 562 22.84 -16.31 18.01
N GLY A 563 22.58 -17.43 18.67
CA GLY A 563 21.55 -18.40 18.32
C GLY A 563 22.02 -19.52 17.40
N SER A 564 23.27 -19.51 16.91
CA SER A 564 23.79 -20.57 16.02
C SER A 564 23.96 -21.90 16.74
N TRP A 565 23.58 -22.98 16.05
CA TRP A 565 23.76 -24.35 16.51
C TRP A 565 25.14 -24.87 16.13
N VAL A 566 25.75 -25.61 17.05
CA VAL A 566 27.04 -26.27 16.90
C VAL A 566 26.98 -27.67 17.47
N VAL A 567 27.89 -28.53 17.02
CA VAL A 567 28.14 -29.83 17.64
C VAL A 567 29.30 -29.68 18.61
N MET A 568 29.17 -30.21 19.81
CA MET A 568 30.24 -30.20 20.81
C MET A 568 30.60 -31.64 21.16
N PRO A 569 31.70 -32.21 20.61
CA PRO A 569 32.07 -33.61 20.84
C PRO A 569 32.26 -33.96 22.31
N SER A 570 32.78 -33.00 23.09
CA SER A 570 32.95 -33.11 24.54
C SER A 570 32.63 -31.77 25.18
N TYR A 571 31.42 -31.62 25.73
CA TYR A 571 31.05 -30.44 26.51
C TYR A 571 31.10 -30.74 28.00
N ASN A 572 31.93 -30.00 28.72
CA ASN A 572 31.96 -29.98 30.18
C ASN A 572 31.74 -28.53 30.64
N ALA A 573 30.65 -28.27 31.35
CA ALA A 573 30.33 -26.95 31.87
C ALA A 573 31.38 -26.39 32.84
N ALA A 574 32.29 -27.24 33.36
CA ALA A 574 33.40 -26.86 34.24
C ALA A 574 34.74 -26.63 33.52
N SER A 575 34.87 -26.89 32.20
CA SER A 575 36.13 -26.66 31.48
C SER A 575 36.31 -25.18 31.16
N GLN A 576 37.49 -24.63 31.48
CA GLN A 576 37.78 -23.21 31.29
C GLN A 576 38.46 -22.90 29.94
N ASP A 577 38.14 -21.68 29.49
CA ASP A 577 38.70 -20.91 28.39
C ASP A 577 38.22 -21.25 26.98
N MET A 578 38.63 -22.37 26.38
CA MET A 578 38.31 -22.67 24.97
C MET A 578 37.51 -23.97 24.78
N LEU A 579 36.41 -23.90 24.04
CA LEU A 579 35.53 -25.04 23.75
C LEU A 579 35.69 -25.46 22.29
N LEU A 580 35.95 -26.75 22.05
CA LEU A 580 35.96 -27.35 20.72
C LEU A 580 34.53 -27.47 20.18
N ILE A 581 34.33 -27.02 18.95
CA ILE A 581 33.05 -27.08 18.25
C ILE A 581 33.24 -27.58 16.81
N ASP A 582 32.26 -28.33 16.31
CA ASP A 582 32.00 -28.40 14.87
C ASP A 582 30.81 -27.49 14.54
N TYR A 583 30.96 -26.69 13.50
CA TYR A 583 29.99 -25.66 13.13
C TYR A 583 29.85 -25.58 11.61
N VAL A 584 28.76 -24.97 11.12
CA VAL A 584 28.63 -24.64 9.70
C VAL A 584 29.17 -23.25 9.49
N ASN A 585 30.23 -23.11 8.69
CA ASN A 585 30.83 -21.82 8.43
C ASN A 585 29.85 -20.94 7.64
N PRO A 586 29.49 -19.75 8.15
CA PRO A 586 28.47 -18.91 7.54
C PRO A 586 28.87 -18.33 6.18
N LEU A 587 30.16 -18.35 5.84
CA LEU A 587 30.71 -17.85 4.57
C LEU A 587 30.79 -18.93 3.49
N THR A 588 30.95 -20.20 3.86
CA THR A 588 31.13 -21.30 2.91
C THR A 588 29.94 -22.25 2.88
N GLY A 589 29.11 -22.25 3.93
CA GLY A 589 28.03 -23.21 4.13
C GLY A 589 28.51 -24.63 4.47
N THR A 590 29.81 -24.81 4.70
CA THR A 590 30.40 -26.14 4.94
C THR A 590 30.64 -26.40 6.43
N PRO A 591 30.51 -27.66 6.89
CA PRO A 591 30.91 -28.04 8.25
C PRO A 591 32.43 -27.91 8.43
N GLU A 592 32.84 -27.26 9.50
CA GLU A 592 34.22 -27.01 9.90
C GLU A 592 34.39 -27.23 11.40
N THR A 593 35.64 -27.36 11.87
CA THR A 593 35.99 -27.52 13.28
C THR A 593 36.72 -26.27 13.76
N GLY A 594 36.43 -25.81 14.97
CA GLY A 594 37.09 -24.63 15.54
C GLY A 594 36.92 -24.54 17.05
N TYR A 595 37.37 -23.42 17.62
CA TYR A 595 37.36 -23.18 19.06
C TYR A 595 36.68 -21.85 19.39
N ILE A 596 35.91 -21.83 20.48
CA ILE A 596 35.24 -20.62 20.97
C ILE A 596 35.56 -20.36 22.43
N GLU A 597 35.57 -19.09 22.83
CA GLU A 597 35.78 -18.70 24.22
C GLU A 597 34.51 -18.94 25.06
N SER A 598 34.62 -19.73 26.12
CA SER A 598 33.48 -20.08 27.00
C SER A 598 32.96 -18.89 27.83
N GLN A 599 33.85 -17.95 28.17
CA GLN A 599 33.54 -16.83 29.08
C GLN A 599 32.49 -15.87 28.51
N ASN A 600 32.44 -15.69 27.19
CA ASN A 600 31.61 -14.68 26.51
C ASN A 600 30.30 -15.23 25.95
N ILE A 601 30.01 -16.51 26.21
CA ILE A 601 28.83 -17.19 25.67
C ILE A 601 28.05 -17.92 26.75
N THR A 602 26.79 -18.21 26.44
CA THR A 602 25.98 -19.23 27.10
C THR A 602 25.74 -20.36 26.11
N VAL A 603 25.79 -21.59 26.62
CA VAL A 603 25.66 -22.82 25.82
C VAL A 603 24.41 -23.55 26.30
N ASN A 604 23.42 -23.65 25.42
CA ASN A 604 22.15 -24.31 25.72
C ASN A 604 22.04 -25.57 24.87
N LYS A 605 21.74 -26.71 25.49
CA LYS A 605 21.51 -27.94 24.72
C LYS A 605 20.26 -27.76 23.86
N VAL A 606 20.35 -28.06 22.57
CA VAL A 606 19.18 -27.99 21.68
C VAL A 606 18.18 -29.03 22.14
N ALA A 607 17.01 -28.56 22.57
CA ALA A 607 15.96 -29.41 23.10
C ALA A 607 15.30 -30.23 21.97
N GLN A 608 14.52 -31.22 22.39
CA GLN A 608 13.55 -31.84 21.49
C GLN A 608 12.63 -30.78 20.93
N ASN A 609 12.54 -30.69 19.60
CA ASN A 609 11.49 -29.92 18.96
C ASN A 609 10.17 -30.58 19.39
N SER A 610 9.44 -29.99 20.32
CA SER A 610 8.05 -30.40 20.54
C SER A 610 7.36 -30.26 19.20
N ALA A 611 6.82 -31.37 18.68
CA ALA A 611 5.93 -31.36 17.55
C ALA A 611 4.90 -30.24 17.75
N ASN A 612 4.65 -29.47 16.69
CA ASN A 612 3.37 -28.80 16.51
C ASN A 612 2.33 -29.94 16.53
N ALA A 613 1.58 -30.03 17.63
CA ALA A 613 0.55 -31.04 17.85
C ALA A 613 -0.82 -30.36 17.84
#